data_AF-A0A2E6MZF7-F1
#
_entry.id   AF-A0A2E6MZF7-F1
#
_cell.length_a   1.000
_cell.length_b   1.000
_cell.length_c   1.000
_cell.angle_alpha   90.00
_cell.angle_beta   90.00
_cell.angle_gamma   90.00
#
_symmetry.space_group_name_H-M   'P 1'
#
loop_
_entity.id
_entity.type
_entity.pdbx_description
1 polymer ?
#
loop_
_entity_poly.entity_id
_entity_poly.type
_entity_poly.pdbx_seq_one_letter_code
_entity_poly.pdbx_strand_id
1 'polypeptide(L)'
;MAINDLGYRKWDLAATKNNGQWKTIAGFGIRVAWRSNWLRRIFIMAWLPIFIMGAGLFVIEQSIQDVDSDEFPQNVGRLLVAAIVYQRPEISNLTMMTQWSKRADAVTDFLSNLLQGDDENKENGTTQRQPRNLSLRQIMNAGVDFDVKDLQFVANMSDEELKLAYEFINNRMLVQLRNQSQGRRRGPPAPFTKQSFETIKYSQAVAIELIEFDKDGNEVVDFTELVNYLRPTLWSEVLFLFFCLPQAFSVIIVIGMVAPKLISRDMKNRAFLLYYSRPITPWQYLLGKCAIVWAFLGGLTTLPALMLYILGLSLSPDISVLLVTWQLPFRILLASVVLCVPTTLFALMLSSLTRESRIASFGWFAVWIMGS
;
A
#
# COMPACT_ATOMS: atom_id res chain seq x y z
N MET A 1 -65.03 -23.99 -17.32
CA MET A 1 -65.09 -23.10 -16.14
C MET A 1 -64.66 -21.72 -16.61
N ALA A 2 -65.55 -20.72 -16.57
CA ALA A 2 -65.32 -19.42 -17.19
C ALA A 2 -64.29 -18.58 -16.40
N ILE A 3 -63.30 -18.04 -17.10
CA ILE A 3 -62.19 -17.21 -16.60
C ILE A 3 -62.62 -15.77 -16.24
N ASN A 4 -63.91 -15.42 -16.42
CA ASN A 4 -64.39 -14.04 -16.42
C ASN A 4 -64.78 -13.45 -15.05
N ASP A 5 -64.47 -14.11 -13.93
CA ASP A 5 -64.87 -13.64 -12.59
C ASP A 5 -63.73 -13.68 -11.55
N LEU A 6 -62.50 -13.38 -11.99
CA LEU A 6 -61.42 -13.04 -11.07
C LEU A 6 -61.54 -11.56 -10.67
N GLY A 7 -62.64 -11.23 -9.98
CA GLY A 7 -62.74 -9.99 -9.23
C GLY A 7 -61.53 -9.84 -8.29
N TYR A 8 -61.09 -8.59 -8.10
CA TYR A 8 -59.92 -8.25 -7.28
C TYR A 8 -60.04 -8.91 -5.89
N ARG A 9 -59.25 -9.97 -5.64
CA ARG A 9 -59.27 -10.65 -4.35
C ARG A 9 -58.71 -9.68 -3.30
N LYS A 10 -59.52 -9.31 -2.31
CA LYS A 10 -59.07 -8.45 -1.21
C LYS A 10 -57.88 -9.13 -0.52
N TRP A 11 -56.83 -8.34 -0.33
CA TRP A 11 -55.63 -8.80 0.33
C TRP A 11 -55.87 -8.81 1.84
N ASP A 12 -56.24 -9.96 2.39
CA ASP A 12 -56.64 -10.11 3.81
C ASP A 12 -55.47 -10.41 4.76
N LEU A 13 -54.24 -10.53 4.24
CA LEU A 13 -53.06 -10.80 5.07
C LEU A 13 -52.46 -9.50 5.63
N ALA A 14 -52.25 -9.49 6.95
CA ALA A 14 -51.51 -8.42 7.62
C ALA A 14 -50.13 -8.21 6.98
N ALA A 15 -49.76 -6.96 6.76
CA ALA A 15 -48.48 -6.59 6.18
C ALA A 15 -47.33 -7.07 7.09
N THR A 16 -46.64 -8.14 6.70
CA THR A 16 -45.49 -8.64 7.46
C THR A 16 -44.32 -7.69 7.31
N LYS A 17 -44.02 -6.92 8.36
CA LYS A 17 -42.85 -6.06 8.45
C LYS A 17 -41.61 -6.92 8.72
N ASN A 18 -40.96 -7.39 7.65
CA ASN A 18 -39.73 -8.16 7.75
C ASN A 18 -38.50 -7.24 7.61
N ASN A 19 -37.54 -7.34 8.52
CA ASN A 19 -36.28 -6.57 8.46
C ASN A 19 -35.37 -6.99 7.29
N GLY A 20 -35.64 -8.10 6.60
CA GLY A 20 -34.83 -8.62 5.50
C GLY A 20 -35.09 -8.01 4.11
N GLN A 21 -36.06 -7.10 3.94
CA GLN A 21 -36.47 -6.57 2.63
C GLN A 21 -35.33 -5.88 1.85
N TRP A 22 -34.39 -5.25 2.55
CA TRP A 22 -33.21 -4.62 1.93
C TRP A 22 -32.35 -5.61 1.16
N LYS A 23 -32.28 -6.89 1.59
CA LYS A 23 -31.52 -7.95 0.90
C LYS A 23 -32.15 -8.26 -0.46
N THR A 24 -33.48 -8.23 -0.55
CA THR A 24 -34.19 -8.46 -1.82
C THR A 24 -33.94 -7.32 -2.81
N ILE A 25 -33.98 -6.07 -2.33
CA ILE A 25 -33.65 -4.88 -3.15
C ILE A 25 -32.22 -4.96 -3.65
N ALA A 26 -31.28 -5.27 -2.75
CA ALA A 26 -29.87 -5.40 -3.07
C ALA A 26 -29.63 -6.53 -4.08
N GLY A 27 -30.15 -7.73 -3.82
CA GLY A 27 -29.99 -8.89 -4.69
C GLY A 27 -30.56 -8.68 -6.09
N PHE A 28 -31.73 -8.04 -6.21
CA PHE A 28 -32.29 -7.67 -7.50
C PHE A 28 -31.40 -6.65 -8.23
N GLY A 29 -30.98 -5.59 -7.53
CA GLY A 29 -30.13 -4.54 -8.09
C GLY A 29 -28.77 -5.06 -8.58
N ILE A 30 -28.10 -5.91 -7.79
CA ILE A 30 -26.85 -6.57 -8.16
C ILE A 30 -27.07 -7.42 -9.41
N ARG A 31 -28.10 -8.26 -9.44
CA ARG A 31 -28.40 -9.13 -10.58
C ARG A 31 -28.68 -8.34 -11.86
N VAL A 32 -29.45 -7.25 -11.76
CA VAL A 32 -29.75 -6.39 -12.91
C VAL A 32 -28.50 -5.68 -13.42
N ALA A 33 -27.66 -5.16 -12.52
CA ALA A 33 -26.39 -4.54 -12.91
C ALA A 33 -25.45 -5.56 -13.59
N TRP A 34 -25.33 -6.77 -13.02
CA TRP A 34 -24.46 -7.84 -13.51
C TRP A 34 -24.86 -8.41 -14.89
N ARG A 35 -26.09 -8.17 -15.36
CA ARG A 35 -26.50 -8.53 -16.73
C ARG A 35 -25.74 -7.76 -17.82
N SER A 36 -25.10 -6.64 -17.48
CA SER A 36 -24.31 -5.89 -18.45
C SER A 36 -23.01 -6.63 -18.80
N ASN A 37 -22.86 -7.04 -20.06
CA ASN A 37 -21.65 -7.71 -20.56
C ASN A 37 -20.40 -6.85 -20.39
N TRP A 38 -20.49 -5.54 -20.66
CA TRP A 38 -19.38 -4.60 -20.50
C TRP A 38 -18.98 -4.45 -19.03
N LEU A 39 -19.95 -4.30 -18.12
CA LEU A 39 -19.67 -4.24 -16.68
C LEU A 39 -18.91 -5.49 -16.21
N ARG A 40 -19.39 -6.68 -16.60
CA ARG A 40 -18.76 -7.95 -16.23
C ARG A 40 -17.33 -8.06 -16.77
N ARG A 41 -17.09 -7.65 -18.03
CA ARG A 41 -15.74 -7.66 -18.63
C ARG A 41 -14.78 -6.73 -17.88
N ILE A 42 -15.18 -5.48 -17.65
CA ILE A 42 -14.34 -4.50 -16.92
C ILE A 42 -14.09 -4.98 -15.49
N PHE A 43 -15.12 -5.52 -14.83
CA PHE A 43 -14.99 -6.06 -13.48
C PHE A 43 -13.98 -7.22 -13.42
N ILE A 44 -14.02 -8.17 -14.37
CA ILE A 44 -13.03 -9.26 -14.43
C ILE A 44 -11.64 -8.71 -14.75
N MET A 45 -11.52 -7.74 -15.67
CA MET A 45 -10.24 -7.12 -15.99
C MET A 45 -9.62 -6.37 -14.81
N ALA A 46 -10.45 -5.82 -13.91
CA ALA A 46 -9.99 -5.17 -12.69
C ALA A 46 -9.27 -6.13 -11.71
N TRP A 47 -9.40 -7.45 -11.91
CA TRP A 47 -8.70 -8.47 -11.13
C TRP A 47 -7.32 -8.82 -11.70
N LEU A 48 -7.01 -8.47 -12.96
CA LEU A 48 -5.69 -8.76 -13.56
C LEU A 48 -4.49 -8.18 -12.78
N PRO A 49 -4.57 -6.96 -12.21
CA PRO A 49 -3.44 -6.40 -11.46
C PRO A 49 -3.06 -7.21 -10.22
N ILE A 50 -3.96 -8.06 -9.70
CA ILE A 50 -3.64 -8.99 -8.60
C ILE A 50 -2.45 -9.87 -8.97
N PHE A 51 -2.40 -10.39 -10.20
CA PHE A 51 -1.32 -11.29 -10.62
C PHE A 51 0.03 -10.56 -10.72
N ILE A 52 0.03 -9.32 -11.21
CA ILE A 52 1.24 -8.49 -11.30
C ILE A 52 1.76 -8.17 -9.89
N MET A 53 0.87 -7.77 -8.99
CA MET A 53 1.24 -7.48 -7.60
C MET A 53 1.62 -8.74 -6.81
N GLY A 54 0.97 -9.87 -7.09
CA GLY A 54 1.29 -11.17 -6.51
C GLY A 54 2.67 -11.66 -6.95
N ALA A 55 3.04 -11.46 -8.22
CA ALA A 55 4.40 -11.68 -8.69
C ALA A 55 5.41 -10.74 -8.00
N GLY A 56 5.02 -9.49 -7.74
CA GLY A 56 5.83 -8.56 -6.92
C GLY A 56 6.06 -9.06 -5.49
N LEU A 57 5.01 -9.55 -4.82
CA LEU A 57 5.13 -10.18 -3.49
C LEU A 57 6.02 -11.42 -3.54
N PHE A 58 5.87 -12.26 -4.57
CA PHE A 58 6.74 -13.42 -4.76
C PHE A 58 8.20 -13.02 -4.86
N VAL A 59 8.53 -12.00 -5.65
CA VAL A 59 9.91 -11.50 -5.78
C VAL A 59 10.44 -10.99 -4.44
N ILE A 60 9.61 -10.33 -3.64
CA ILE A 60 9.97 -9.89 -2.28
C ILE A 60 10.25 -11.10 -1.38
N GLU A 61 9.35 -12.08 -1.34
CA GLU A 61 9.51 -13.26 -0.49
C GLU A 61 10.71 -14.12 -0.90
N GLN A 62 10.96 -14.29 -2.19
CA GLN A 62 12.14 -15.00 -2.69
C GLN A 62 13.44 -14.26 -2.35
N SER A 63 13.45 -12.92 -2.36
CA SER A 63 14.64 -12.15 -2.00
C SER A 63 15.09 -12.31 -0.55
N ILE A 64 14.23 -12.85 0.32
CA ILE A 64 14.53 -13.08 1.73
C ILE A 64 15.25 -14.42 1.93
N GLN A 65 15.02 -15.41 1.06
CA GLN A 65 15.43 -16.78 1.33
C GLN A 65 16.80 -17.14 0.78
N ASP A 66 17.19 -16.53 -0.34
CA ASP A 66 18.39 -16.92 -1.08
C ASP A 66 19.17 -15.66 -1.49
N VAL A 67 19.76 -15.00 -0.49
CA VAL A 67 20.46 -13.71 -0.66
C VAL A 67 21.79 -13.86 -1.41
N ASP A 68 22.37 -15.06 -1.42
CA ASP A 68 23.68 -15.37 -2.01
C ASP A 68 23.58 -16.09 -3.37
N SER A 69 22.39 -16.41 -3.85
CA SER A 69 22.21 -17.09 -5.14
C SER A 69 22.28 -16.08 -6.31
N ASP A 70 23.17 -16.35 -7.28
CA ASP A 70 23.26 -15.58 -8.54
C ASP A 70 22.13 -15.91 -9.53
N GLU A 71 21.23 -16.84 -9.19
CA GLU A 71 20.21 -17.40 -10.09
C GLU A 71 18.97 -16.48 -10.22
N PHE A 72 18.36 -16.45 -11.42
CA PHE A 72 17.14 -15.69 -11.66
C PHE A 72 15.92 -16.47 -11.16
N PRO A 73 14.97 -15.87 -10.41
CA PRO A 73 14.76 -14.43 -10.19
C PRO A 73 15.37 -13.83 -8.91
N GLN A 74 16.10 -14.60 -8.10
CA GLN A 74 16.60 -14.20 -6.78
C GLN A 74 17.53 -12.96 -6.86
N ASN A 75 18.43 -12.92 -7.85
CA ASN A 75 19.32 -11.78 -8.09
C ASN A 75 18.56 -10.47 -8.40
N VAL A 76 17.47 -10.55 -9.18
CA VAL A 76 16.63 -9.38 -9.50
C VAL A 76 15.80 -8.94 -8.29
N GLY A 77 15.39 -9.90 -7.45
CA GLY A 77 14.67 -9.63 -6.21
C GLY A 77 15.46 -8.74 -5.26
N ARG A 78 16.74 -9.04 -5.01
CA ARG A 78 17.60 -8.23 -4.13
C ARG A 78 17.66 -6.78 -4.57
N LEU A 79 17.90 -6.52 -5.85
CA LEU A 79 17.99 -5.16 -6.38
C LEU A 79 16.67 -4.40 -6.22
N LEU A 80 15.55 -5.04 -6.56
CA LEU A 80 14.22 -4.42 -6.46
C LEU A 80 13.84 -4.14 -5.00
N VAL A 81 14.05 -5.10 -4.10
CA VAL A 81 13.76 -4.93 -2.68
C VAL A 81 14.68 -3.92 -2.05
N ALA A 82 15.98 -3.94 -2.34
CA ALA A 82 16.92 -2.93 -1.87
C ALA A 82 16.52 -1.52 -2.34
N ALA A 83 16.04 -1.37 -3.58
CA ALA A 83 15.54 -0.10 -4.09
C ALA A 83 14.30 0.38 -3.32
N ILE A 84 13.34 -0.52 -3.04
CA ILE A 84 12.13 -0.21 -2.27
C ILE A 84 12.47 0.14 -0.81
N VAL A 85 13.33 -0.66 -0.19
CA VAL A 85 13.80 -0.46 1.19
C VAL A 85 14.56 0.86 1.32
N TYR A 86 15.45 1.18 0.37
CA TYR A 86 16.22 2.43 0.38
C TYR A 86 15.35 3.67 0.12
N GLN A 87 14.22 3.53 -0.57
CA GLN A 87 13.26 4.63 -0.74
C GLN A 87 12.59 5.04 0.57
N ARG A 88 12.67 4.22 1.63
CA ARG A 88 12.16 4.54 2.96
C ARG A 88 13.04 5.60 3.64
N PRO A 89 12.45 6.67 4.20
CA PRO A 89 13.22 7.74 4.83
C PRO A 89 13.97 7.22 6.06
N GLU A 90 13.36 6.34 6.87
CA GLU A 90 14.01 5.72 8.03
C GLU A 90 15.31 5.00 7.66
N ILE A 91 15.28 4.10 6.67
CA ILE A 91 16.46 3.34 6.27
C ILE A 91 17.48 4.23 5.56
N SER A 92 17.02 5.12 4.68
CA SER A 92 17.90 6.08 4.01
C SER A 92 18.65 6.94 5.03
N ASN A 93 17.96 7.45 6.04
CA ASN A 93 18.55 8.23 7.12
C ASN A 93 19.55 7.41 7.95
N LEU A 94 19.19 6.18 8.30
CA LEU A 94 20.12 5.26 8.98
C LEU A 94 21.40 5.06 8.18
N THR A 95 21.32 4.75 6.89
CA THR A 95 22.53 4.59 6.05
C THR A 95 23.39 5.84 5.99
N MET A 96 22.78 7.04 6.08
CA MET A 96 23.54 8.30 6.11
C MET A 96 24.17 8.56 7.47
N MET A 97 23.48 8.21 8.57
CA MET A 97 24.00 8.37 9.94
C MET A 97 25.08 7.35 10.27
N THR A 98 24.96 6.09 9.81
CA THR A 98 26.03 5.09 9.96
C THR A 98 27.24 5.38 9.08
N GLN A 99 27.08 6.10 7.97
CA GLN A 99 28.24 6.64 7.23
C GLN A 99 29.07 7.64 8.07
N TRP A 100 28.50 8.23 9.12
CA TRP A 100 29.25 9.12 10.00
C TRP A 100 30.12 8.37 11.00
N SER A 101 29.64 7.29 11.61
CA SER A 101 30.47 6.44 12.48
C SER A 101 31.67 5.91 11.71
N LYS A 102 31.45 5.32 10.53
CA LYS A 102 32.53 4.82 9.66
C LYS A 102 33.57 5.88 9.30
N ARG A 103 33.16 7.15 9.20
CA ARG A 103 34.09 8.27 8.95
C ARG A 103 34.83 8.69 10.21
N ALA A 104 34.16 8.71 11.36
CA ALA A 104 34.80 9.01 12.63
C ALA A 104 35.90 7.97 12.91
N ASP A 105 35.59 6.68 12.73
CA ASP A 105 36.53 5.57 12.91
C ASP A 105 37.70 5.65 11.93
N ALA A 106 37.43 5.94 10.65
CA ALA A 106 38.50 6.14 9.67
C ALA A 106 39.42 7.32 10.00
N VAL A 107 38.89 8.37 10.64
CA VAL A 107 39.69 9.51 11.10
C VAL A 107 40.50 9.13 12.34
N THR A 108 39.91 8.42 13.30
CA THR A 108 40.66 7.96 14.48
C THR A 108 41.76 6.98 14.11
N ASP A 109 41.50 6.05 13.18
CA ASP A 109 42.48 5.11 12.65
C ASP A 109 43.61 5.83 11.89
N PHE A 110 43.25 6.84 11.09
CA PHE A 110 44.24 7.68 10.42
C PHE A 110 45.11 8.43 11.44
N LEU A 111 44.50 9.01 12.47
CA LEU A 111 45.22 9.73 13.53
C LEU A 111 46.08 8.79 14.37
N SER A 112 45.60 7.58 14.70
CA SER A 112 46.39 6.58 15.42
C SER A 112 47.59 6.14 14.60
N ASN A 113 47.42 5.91 13.29
CA ASN A 113 48.52 5.58 12.38
C ASN A 113 49.52 6.73 12.23
N LEU A 114 49.05 7.99 12.28
CA LEU A 114 49.92 9.17 12.23
C LEU A 114 50.69 9.38 13.56
N LEU A 115 50.04 9.09 14.69
CA LEU A 115 50.62 9.19 16.03
C LEU A 115 51.55 8.02 16.36
N GLN A 116 51.32 6.85 15.77
CA GLN A 116 52.17 5.66 15.88
C GLN A 116 53.37 5.64 14.92
N GLY A 117 53.75 6.81 14.38
CA GLY A 117 54.94 7.07 13.55
C GLY A 117 55.84 5.86 13.30
N ASP A 118 55.72 5.30 12.10
CA ASP A 118 56.73 4.51 11.39
C ASP A 118 57.55 3.52 12.26
N ASP A 119 56.91 2.44 12.72
CA ASP A 119 57.63 1.23 13.15
C ASP A 119 57.03 -0.04 12.50
N GLU A 120 57.84 -0.61 11.61
CA GLU A 120 57.90 -1.94 11.01
C GLU A 120 56.71 -2.93 11.01
N ASN A 121 56.47 -3.47 9.80
CA ASN A 121 56.08 -4.84 9.47
C ASN A 121 55.17 -5.60 10.47
N LYS A 122 53.87 -5.59 10.17
CA LYS A 122 53.00 -6.74 10.47
C LYS A 122 52.32 -7.23 9.19
N GLU A 123 52.94 -8.25 8.59
CA GLU A 123 52.21 -9.35 7.98
C GLU A 123 51.24 -9.90 9.03
N ASN A 124 49.95 -9.60 8.87
CA ASN A 124 48.85 -10.43 9.36
C ASN A 124 47.60 -10.06 8.56
N GLY A 125 47.11 -11.02 7.78
CA GLY A 125 45.99 -10.88 6.87
C GLY A 125 44.66 -10.58 7.56
N THR A 126 44.45 -9.30 7.88
CA THR A 126 43.11 -8.74 8.00
C THR A 126 43.00 -7.66 6.94
N THR A 127 42.28 -7.98 5.87
CA THR A 127 42.00 -7.09 4.74
C THR A 127 41.28 -5.85 5.26
N GLN A 128 42.04 -4.80 5.61
CA GLN A 128 41.51 -3.48 5.91
C GLN A 128 40.82 -2.96 4.63
N ARG A 129 39.51 -3.18 4.53
CA ARG A 129 38.68 -2.62 3.47
C ARG A 129 38.64 -1.11 3.70
N GLN A 130 39.44 -0.36 2.94
CA GLN A 130 39.26 1.08 2.75
C GLN A 130 37.75 1.39 2.59
N PRO A 131 37.23 2.48 3.19
CA PRO A 131 35.84 2.87 3.01
C PRO A 131 35.66 3.32 1.55
N ARG A 132 35.39 2.35 0.69
CA ARG A 132 35.05 2.59 -0.71
C ARG A 132 33.74 3.38 -0.66
N ASN A 133 33.72 4.56 -1.27
CA ASN A 133 32.47 5.28 -1.51
C ASN A 133 31.58 4.34 -2.33
N LEU A 134 30.71 3.58 -1.65
CA LEU A 134 29.82 2.63 -2.29
C LEU A 134 28.88 3.45 -3.17
N SER A 135 29.04 3.33 -4.48
CA SER A 135 28.11 3.95 -5.41
C SER A 135 26.70 3.41 -5.11
N LEU A 136 25.66 4.24 -5.28
CA LEU A 136 24.26 3.82 -5.10
C LEU A 136 23.94 2.49 -5.80
N ARG A 137 24.56 2.23 -6.95
CA ARG A 137 24.46 0.96 -7.68
C ARG A 137 25.15 -0.22 -6.97
N GLN A 138 26.28 0.00 -6.33
CA GLN A 138 26.95 -1.05 -5.53
C GLN A 138 26.18 -1.34 -4.24
N ILE A 139 25.56 -0.34 -3.60
CA ILE A 139 24.67 -0.56 -2.44
C ILE A 139 23.43 -1.36 -2.87
N MET A 140 22.81 -0.99 -4.00
CA MET A 140 21.67 -1.73 -4.54
C MET A 140 22.01 -3.17 -4.96
N ASN A 141 23.24 -3.44 -5.39
CA ASN A 141 23.70 -4.78 -5.77
C ASN A 141 24.19 -5.60 -4.55
N ALA A 142 24.79 -4.97 -3.55
CA ALA A 142 25.37 -5.63 -2.39
C ALA A 142 24.41 -5.73 -1.19
N GLY A 143 23.16 -5.26 -1.30
CA GLY A 143 22.27 -5.18 -0.14
C GLY A 143 22.64 -4.04 0.81
N VAL A 144 21.73 -3.73 1.73
CA VAL A 144 21.96 -2.76 2.80
C VAL A 144 22.18 -3.54 4.08
N ASP A 145 23.44 -3.71 4.44
CA ASP A 145 23.85 -4.37 5.68
C ASP A 145 24.30 -3.30 6.68
N PHE A 146 24.01 -3.52 7.96
CA PHE A 146 24.34 -2.57 9.03
C PHE A 146 25.21 -3.24 10.08
N ASP A 147 26.38 -2.67 10.36
CA ASP A 147 27.20 -3.13 11.48
C ASP A 147 26.50 -2.74 12.79
N VAL A 148 26.40 -3.67 13.75
CA VAL A 148 25.71 -3.44 15.04
C VAL A 148 26.37 -2.28 15.80
N LYS A 149 27.69 -2.12 15.67
CA LYS A 149 28.45 -1.00 16.26
C LYS A 149 27.98 0.36 15.70
N ASP A 150 27.70 0.44 14.40
CA ASP A 150 27.19 1.66 13.78
C ASP A 150 25.76 1.95 14.21
N LEU A 151 24.92 0.92 14.33
CA LEU A 151 23.55 1.08 14.84
C LEU A 151 23.57 1.54 16.30
N GLN A 152 24.48 1.00 17.13
CA GLN A 152 24.66 1.44 18.52
C GLN A 152 25.13 2.89 18.60
N PHE A 153 26.02 3.32 17.70
CA PHE A 153 26.41 4.72 17.60
C PHE A 153 25.19 5.63 17.34
N VAL A 154 24.32 5.25 16.40
CA VAL A 154 23.08 6.00 16.12
C VAL A 154 22.09 5.95 17.29
N ALA A 155 21.93 4.78 17.91
CA ALA A 155 21.07 4.59 19.07
C ALA A 155 21.48 5.48 20.25
N ASN A 156 22.78 5.68 20.46
CA ASN A 156 23.33 6.47 21.55
C ASN A 156 23.42 7.98 21.27
N MET A 157 23.01 8.45 20.08
CA MET A 157 23.04 9.88 19.76
C MET A 157 22.13 10.69 20.70
N SER A 158 22.70 11.77 21.24
CA SER A 158 21.97 12.78 21.99
C SER A 158 21.03 13.60 21.09
N ASP A 159 20.05 14.27 21.69
CA ASP A 159 19.11 15.14 20.95
C ASP A 159 19.82 16.27 20.18
N GLU A 160 20.98 16.72 20.63
CA GLU A 160 21.79 17.73 19.93
C GLU A 160 22.50 17.13 18.71
N GLU A 161 23.07 15.94 18.83
CA GLU A 161 23.69 15.22 17.72
C GLU A 161 22.67 14.85 16.64
N LEU A 162 21.44 14.49 17.04
CA LEU A 162 20.34 14.25 16.11
C LEU A 162 19.93 15.51 15.35
N LYS A 163 20.00 16.70 15.97
CA LYS A 163 19.74 17.97 15.28
C LYS A 163 20.84 18.27 14.27
N LEU A 164 22.10 17.99 14.62
CA LEU A 164 23.21 18.12 13.68
C LEU A 164 23.07 17.14 12.51
N ALA A 165 22.66 15.90 12.77
CA ALA A 165 22.32 14.91 11.75
C ALA A 165 21.22 15.43 10.82
N TYR A 166 20.15 16.02 11.39
CA TYR A 166 19.10 16.65 10.61
C TYR A 166 19.59 17.76 9.70
N GLU A 167 20.33 18.73 10.24
CA GLU A 167 20.86 19.85 9.46
C GLU A 167 21.80 19.37 8.36
N PHE A 168 22.67 18.39 8.68
CA PHE A 168 23.57 17.84 7.69
C PHE A 168 22.84 17.08 6.58
N ILE A 169 21.90 16.19 6.91
CA ILE A 169 21.12 15.43 5.93
C ILE A 169 20.39 16.41 5.00
N ASN A 170 19.74 17.42 5.58
CA ASN A 170 19.03 18.45 4.82
C ASN A 170 19.99 19.27 3.93
N ASN A 171 21.15 19.68 4.45
CA ASN A 171 22.17 20.41 3.70
C ASN A 171 22.77 19.56 2.57
N ARG A 172 23.06 18.28 2.81
CA ARG A 172 23.58 17.35 1.79
C ARG A 172 22.56 17.17 0.67
N MET A 173 21.28 17.01 1.03
CA MET A 173 20.17 16.93 0.09
C MET A 173 20.02 18.22 -0.74
N LEU A 174 20.14 19.39 -0.10
CA LEU A 174 20.13 20.69 -0.77
C LEU A 174 21.32 20.87 -1.73
N VAL A 175 22.52 20.43 -1.34
CA VAL A 175 23.70 20.46 -2.20
C VAL A 175 23.53 19.50 -3.39
N GLN A 176 22.96 18.33 -3.17
CA GLN A 176 22.66 17.36 -4.22
C GLN A 176 21.61 17.90 -5.21
N LEU A 177 20.58 18.57 -4.71
CA LEU A 177 19.59 19.31 -5.49
C LEU A 177 20.23 20.43 -6.31
N ARG A 178 21.09 21.24 -5.70
CA ARG A 178 21.81 22.31 -6.37
C ARG A 178 22.67 21.75 -7.51
N ASN A 179 23.40 20.66 -7.26
CA ASN A 179 24.24 20.01 -8.25
C ASN A 179 23.42 19.33 -9.37
N GLN A 180 22.23 18.78 -9.05
CA GLN A 180 21.30 18.27 -10.06
C GLN A 180 20.69 19.39 -10.91
N SER A 181 20.38 20.55 -10.32
CA SER A 181 19.85 21.71 -11.06
C SER A 181 20.89 22.36 -12.00
N GLN A 182 22.17 22.26 -11.65
CA GLN A 182 23.29 22.77 -12.46
C GLN A 182 23.75 21.77 -13.53
N GLY A 183 23.48 20.48 -13.36
CA GLY A 183 23.72 19.45 -14.37
C GLY A 183 22.63 19.45 -15.44
N ARG A 184 23.00 19.62 -16.71
CA ARG A 184 22.10 19.49 -17.89
C ARG A 184 21.54 18.06 -18.06
N ARG A 185 20.74 17.56 -17.11
CA ARG A 185 19.97 16.32 -17.26
C ARG A 185 18.48 16.62 -17.35
N ARG A 186 17.91 16.20 -18.48
CA ARG A 186 16.46 16.18 -18.75
C ARG A 186 15.84 15.05 -17.95
N GLY A 187 15.21 15.38 -16.82
CA GLY A 187 14.36 14.47 -16.07
C GLY A 187 13.63 15.25 -14.97
N PRO A 188 12.41 14.85 -14.58
CA PRO A 188 11.77 15.43 -13.41
C PRO A 188 12.68 15.22 -12.18
N PRO A 189 12.78 16.22 -11.27
CA PRO A 189 13.51 16.04 -10.02
C PRO A 189 12.94 14.82 -9.29
N ALA A 190 13.81 14.00 -8.69
CA ALA A 190 13.34 12.91 -7.85
C ALA A 190 12.42 13.49 -6.75
N PRO A 191 11.26 12.88 -6.46
CA PRO A 191 10.42 13.33 -5.35
C PRO A 191 11.20 13.13 -4.05
N PHE A 192 11.65 14.23 -3.45
CA PHE A 192 12.31 14.20 -2.15
C PHE A 192 11.22 14.28 -1.07
N THR A 193 11.20 13.29 -0.18
CA THR A 193 10.42 13.35 1.05
C THR A 193 10.95 14.52 1.88
N LYS A 194 10.06 15.41 2.34
CA LYS A 194 10.43 16.47 3.27
C LYS A 194 10.91 15.82 4.57
N GLN A 195 12.21 15.91 4.82
CA GLN A 195 12.83 15.43 6.06
C GLN A 195 12.33 16.31 7.22
N SER A 196 11.85 15.67 8.28
CA SER A 196 11.52 16.33 9.54
C SER A 196 12.42 15.78 10.65
N PHE A 197 12.58 16.56 11.72
CA PHE A 197 13.31 16.08 12.89
C PHE A 197 12.66 14.79 13.48
N GLU A 198 11.33 14.68 13.42
CA GLU A 198 10.60 13.48 13.82
C GLU A 198 10.98 12.26 12.98
N THR A 199 11.18 12.41 11.67
CA THR A 199 11.62 11.28 10.83
C THR A 199 13.02 10.77 11.20
N ILE A 200 13.88 11.64 11.71
CA ILE A 200 15.21 11.25 12.18
C ILE A 200 15.13 10.57 13.54
N LYS A 201 14.33 11.09 14.47
CA LYS A 201 14.03 10.40 15.74
C LYS A 201 13.43 9.03 15.51
N TYR A 202 12.50 8.91 14.55
CA TYR A 202 11.95 7.62 14.17
C TYR A 202 13.03 6.69 13.61
N SER A 203 13.94 7.18 12.77
CA SER A 203 15.06 6.37 12.29
C SER A 203 15.98 5.89 13.44
N GLN A 204 16.24 6.70 14.46
CA GLN A 204 16.96 6.26 15.66
C GLN A 204 16.20 5.14 16.40
N ALA A 205 14.89 5.28 16.57
CA ALA A 205 14.07 4.23 17.17
C ALA A 205 14.15 2.92 16.36
N VAL A 206 14.14 3.01 15.03
CA VAL A 206 14.32 1.86 14.14
C VAL A 206 15.71 1.23 14.32
N ALA A 207 16.78 2.00 14.53
CA ALA A 207 18.09 1.42 14.85
C ALA A 207 18.06 0.59 16.15
N ILE A 208 17.39 1.08 17.19
CA ILE A 208 17.25 0.36 18.46
C ILE A 208 16.46 -0.94 18.25
N GLU A 209 15.34 -0.86 17.53
CA GLU A 209 14.51 -2.04 17.23
C GLU A 209 15.25 -3.07 16.37
N LEU A 210 16.09 -2.62 15.42
CA LEU A 210 16.92 -3.52 14.61
C LEU A 210 17.97 -4.26 15.44
N ILE A 211 18.58 -3.58 16.42
CA ILE A 211 19.53 -4.21 17.36
C ILE A 211 18.81 -5.25 18.24
N GLU A 212 17.58 -4.96 18.69
CA GLU A 212 16.79 -5.91 19.48
C GLU A 212 16.28 -7.10 18.63
N PHE A 213 16.08 -6.86 17.33
CA PHE A 213 15.62 -7.88 16.39
C PHE A 213 16.74 -8.83 15.94
N ASP A 214 18.02 -8.46 16.11
CA ASP A 214 19.19 -9.31 15.82
C ASP A 214 19.10 -10.64 16.59
N LYS A 215 18.71 -11.70 15.88
CA LYS A 215 18.52 -13.05 16.45
C LYS A 215 19.77 -13.92 16.38
N ASP A 216 20.70 -13.56 15.49
CA ASP A 216 21.84 -14.41 15.16
C ASP A 216 23.06 -14.03 16.01
N GLY A 217 23.06 -12.83 16.61
CA GLY A 217 24.15 -12.35 17.46
C GLY A 217 25.43 -12.09 16.69
N ASN A 218 25.30 -11.95 15.37
CA ASN A 218 26.39 -11.58 14.48
C ASN A 218 26.65 -10.07 14.67
N GLU A 219 27.89 -9.61 14.59
CA GLU A 219 28.19 -8.16 14.70
C GLU A 219 27.59 -7.32 13.54
N VAL A 220 26.80 -7.91 12.65
CA VAL A 220 26.21 -7.34 11.45
C VAL A 220 24.74 -7.78 11.33
N VAL A 221 23.86 -6.81 11.16
CA VAL A 221 22.47 -7.02 10.74
C VAL A 221 22.46 -7.14 9.21
N ASP A 222 22.30 -8.36 8.73
CA ASP A 222 22.29 -8.68 7.31
C ASP A 222 21.01 -8.18 6.62
N PHE A 223 21.09 -7.95 5.31
CA PHE A 223 19.93 -7.56 4.50
C PHE A 223 18.70 -8.47 4.71
N THR A 224 18.89 -9.78 4.90
CA THR A 224 17.80 -10.74 5.18
C THR A 224 17.03 -10.37 6.44
N GLU A 225 17.75 -10.05 7.51
CA GLU A 225 17.18 -9.72 8.80
C GLU A 225 16.46 -8.37 8.76
N LEU A 226 17.07 -7.38 8.09
CA LEU A 226 16.44 -6.10 7.81
C LEU A 226 15.12 -6.26 7.05
N VAL A 227 15.10 -7.07 6.00
CA VAL A 227 13.88 -7.31 5.21
C VAL A 227 12.85 -8.11 6.02
N ASN A 228 13.28 -9.06 6.86
CA ASN A 228 12.39 -9.78 7.79
C ASN A 228 11.70 -8.84 8.78
N TYR A 229 12.44 -7.91 9.38
CA TYR A 229 11.90 -6.85 10.23
C TYR A 229 10.90 -5.97 9.45
N LEU A 230 11.26 -5.57 8.22
CA LEU A 230 10.40 -4.73 7.38
C LEU A 230 9.23 -5.47 6.70
N ARG A 231 9.18 -6.81 6.75
CA ARG A 231 8.24 -7.63 5.99
C ARG A 231 6.78 -7.17 6.14
N PRO A 232 6.22 -6.97 7.35
CA PRO A 232 4.82 -6.54 7.48
C PRO A 232 4.56 -5.17 6.85
N THR A 233 5.55 -4.28 6.92
CA THR A 233 5.50 -2.94 6.34
C THR A 233 5.56 -3.00 4.81
N LEU A 234 6.47 -3.79 4.25
CA LEU A 234 6.58 -4.02 2.79
C LEU A 234 5.29 -4.61 2.23
N TRP A 235 4.72 -5.63 2.90
CA TRP A 235 3.43 -6.20 2.50
C TRP A 235 2.31 -5.17 2.52
N SER A 236 2.24 -4.36 3.58
CA SER A 236 1.22 -3.31 3.69
C SER A 236 1.35 -2.25 2.59
N GLU A 237 2.57 -1.94 2.15
CA GLU A 237 2.84 -1.00 1.07
C GLU A 237 2.45 -1.56 -0.29
N VAL A 238 2.77 -2.82 -0.58
CA VAL A 238 2.34 -3.47 -1.83
C VAL A 238 0.81 -3.53 -1.89
N LEU A 239 0.15 -3.89 -0.79
CA LEU A 239 -1.30 -3.84 -0.70
C LEU A 239 -1.82 -2.40 -0.88
N PHE A 240 -1.21 -1.41 -0.23
CA PHE A 240 -1.59 0.00 -0.39
C PHE A 240 -1.45 0.48 -1.83
N LEU A 241 -0.35 0.16 -2.50
CA LEU A 241 -0.11 0.49 -3.91
C LEU A 241 -1.16 -0.16 -4.82
N PHE A 242 -1.57 -1.39 -4.51
CA PHE A 242 -2.67 -2.07 -5.20
C PHE A 242 -4.00 -1.31 -4.99
N PHE A 243 -4.31 -0.89 -3.76
CA PHE A 243 -5.51 -0.09 -3.46
C PHE A 243 -5.50 1.26 -4.19
N CYS A 244 -4.36 1.92 -4.29
CA CYS A 244 -4.23 3.27 -4.84
C CYS A 244 -4.23 3.32 -6.37
N LEU A 245 -3.49 2.43 -7.04
CA LEU A 245 -3.26 2.56 -8.49
C LEU A 245 -4.28 1.79 -9.32
N PRO A 246 -4.19 0.45 -9.45
CA PRO A 246 -5.09 -0.30 -10.33
C PRO A 246 -6.54 -0.29 -9.85
N GLN A 247 -6.73 -0.32 -8.53
CA GLN A 247 -8.04 -0.50 -7.94
C GLN A 247 -8.85 0.80 -7.96
N ALA A 248 -8.26 1.96 -7.62
CA ALA A 248 -8.95 3.24 -7.66
C ALA A 248 -9.49 3.57 -9.07
N PHE A 249 -8.67 3.35 -10.10
CA PHE A 249 -9.09 3.54 -11.50
C PHE A 249 -10.28 2.64 -11.86
N SER A 250 -10.21 1.37 -11.46
CA SER A 250 -11.27 0.39 -11.70
C SER A 250 -12.57 0.76 -10.96
N VAL A 251 -12.47 1.29 -9.73
CA VAL A 251 -13.61 1.80 -8.95
C VAL A 251 -14.30 2.95 -9.69
N ILE A 252 -13.54 3.93 -10.17
CA ILE A 252 -14.10 5.11 -10.87
C ILE A 252 -14.96 4.65 -12.07
N ILE A 253 -14.46 3.71 -12.87
CA ILE A 253 -15.16 3.21 -14.05
C ILE A 253 -16.40 2.40 -13.65
N VAL A 254 -16.23 1.38 -12.81
CA VAL A 254 -17.31 0.44 -12.46
C VAL A 254 -18.45 1.15 -11.72
N ILE A 255 -18.12 1.99 -10.74
CA ILE A 255 -19.14 2.72 -9.96
C ILE A 255 -19.83 3.78 -10.82
N GLY A 256 -19.12 4.45 -11.73
CA GLY A 256 -19.72 5.38 -12.70
C GLY A 256 -20.70 4.73 -13.67
N MET A 257 -20.58 3.42 -13.90
CA MET A 257 -21.52 2.65 -14.73
C MET A 257 -22.75 2.15 -13.96
N VAL A 258 -22.62 1.91 -12.64
CA VAL A 258 -23.65 1.27 -11.80
C VAL A 258 -24.42 2.30 -10.98
N ALA A 259 -23.73 3.06 -10.12
CA ALA A 259 -24.35 3.88 -9.09
C ALA A 259 -25.28 5.00 -9.63
N PRO A 260 -24.93 5.71 -10.71
CA PRO A 260 -25.79 6.75 -11.29
C PRO A 260 -27.19 6.29 -11.66
N LYS A 261 -27.36 5.02 -12.03
CA LYS A 261 -28.64 4.43 -12.46
C LYS A 261 -29.53 4.00 -11.29
N LEU A 262 -29.01 3.97 -10.06
CA LEU A 262 -29.68 3.34 -8.92
C LEU A 262 -30.87 4.15 -8.41
N ILE A 263 -30.70 5.46 -8.23
CA ILE A 263 -31.75 6.35 -7.70
C ILE A 263 -32.39 7.15 -8.83
N SER A 264 -31.60 7.64 -9.80
CA SER A 264 -32.11 8.48 -10.89
C SER A 264 -33.23 7.81 -11.69
N ARG A 265 -33.11 6.50 -11.97
CA ARG A 265 -34.14 5.73 -12.70
C ARG A 265 -35.42 5.54 -11.89
N ASP A 266 -35.28 5.34 -10.58
CA ASP A 266 -36.42 5.21 -9.67
C ASP A 266 -37.17 6.54 -9.58
N MET A 267 -36.46 7.67 -9.61
CA MET A 267 -37.07 9.01 -9.70
C MET A 267 -37.76 9.25 -11.04
N LYS A 268 -37.10 8.93 -12.16
CA LYS A 268 -37.66 9.10 -13.51
C LYS A 268 -38.96 8.31 -13.71
N ASN A 269 -38.99 7.07 -13.23
CA ASN A 269 -40.13 6.18 -13.37
C ASN A 269 -41.13 6.26 -12.21
N ARG A 270 -40.91 7.17 -11.24
CA ARG A 270 -41.71 7.29 -10.00
C ARG A 270 -41.87 5.97 -9.23
N ALA A 271 -40.87 5.10 -9.31
CA ALA A 271 -40.88 3.78 -8.68
C ALA A 271 -40.94 3.85 -7.15
N PHE A 272 -40.52 4.97 -6.54
CA PHE A 272 -40.63 5.21 -5.10
C PHE A 272 -42.08 5.08 -4.59
N LEU A 273 -43.09 5.41 -5.39
CA LEU A 273 -44.50 5.25 -5.02
C LEU A 273 -44.86 3.77 -4.82
N LEU A 274 -44.28 2.87 -5.64
CA LEU A 274 -44.47 1.43 -5.52
C LEU A 274 -43.69 0.83 -4.34
N TYR A 275 -42.55 1.43 -3.97
CA TYR A 275 -41.80 1.00 -2.79
C TYR A 275 -42.51 1.41 -1.50
N TYR A 276 -43.04 2.64 -1.42
CA TYR A 276 -43.75 3.14 -0.25
C TYR A 276 -45.20 2.67 -0.11
N SER A 277 -45.80 2.10 -1.16
CA SER A 277 -47.07 1.39 -1.04
C SER A 277 -46.93 0.01 -0.38
N ARG A 278 -45.69 -0.48 -0.24
CA ARG A 278 -45.34 -1.69 0.51
C ARG A 278 -44.82 -1.29 1.90
N PRO A 279 -44.84 -2.21 2.90
CA PRO A 279 -44.30 -1.95 4.22
C PRO A 279 -42.76 -1.94 4.22
N ILE A 280 -42.15 -1.07 3.40
CA ILE A 280 -40.70 -0.86 3.27
C ILE A 280 -40.37 0.51 3.83
N THR A 281 -39.42 0.56 4.76
CA THR A 281 -38.96 1.83 5.35
C THR A 281 -37.95 2.55 4.44
N PRO A 282 -37.84 3.90 4.50
CA PRO A 282 -36.83 4.65 3.74
C PRO A 282 -35.40 4.15 3.99
N TRP A 283 -35.09 3.78 5.23
CA TRP A 283 -33.78 3.25 5.63
C TRP A 283 -33.46 1.90 4.97
N GLN A 284 -34.44 1.00 4.88
CA GLN A 284 -34.26 -0.28 4.18
C GLN A 284 -34.07 -0.09 2.68
N TYR A 285 -34.77 0.88 2.08
CA TYR A 285 -34.57 1.25 0.68
C TYR A 285 -33.14 1.78 0.48
N LEU A 286 -32.71 2.75 1.29
CA LEU A 286 -31.38 3.35 1.18
C LEU A 286 -30.27 2.32 1.42
N LEU A 287 -30.39 1.51 2.48
CA LEU A 287 -29.44 0.42 2.78
C LEU A 287 -29.40 -0.59 1.62
N GLY A 288 -30.55 -0.94 1.03
CA GLY A 288 -30.60 -1.79 -0.15
C GLY A 288 -29.84 -1.19 -1.34
N LYS A 289 -29.93 0.12 -1.57
CA LYS A 289 -29.17 0.81 -2.63
C LYS A 289 -27.68 0.89 -2.32
N CYS A 290 -27.30 1.21 -1.08
CA CYS A 290 -25.91 1.19 -0.63
C CYS A 290 -25.29 -0.20 -0.79
N ALA A 291 -26.01 -1.26 -0.40
CA ALA A 291 -25.56 -2.64 -0.47
C ALA A 291 -25.27 -3.10 -1.91
N ILE A 292 -25.97 -2.57 -2.92
CA ILE A 292 -25.63 -2.84 -4.33
C ILE A 292 -24.22 -2.30 -4.62
N VAL A 293 -23.95 -1.05 -4.25
CA VAL A 293 -22.66 -0.42 -4.51
C VAL A 293 -21.56 -1.09 -3.67
N TRP A 294 -21.82 -1.42 -2.40
CA TRP A 294 -20.89 -2.17 -1.55
C TRP A 294 -20.57 -3.57 -2.09
N ALA A 295 -21.52 -4.26 -2.73
CA ALA A 295 -21.24 -5.55 -3.35
C ALA A 295 -20.24 -5.42 -4.52
N PHE A 296 -20.41 -4.40 -5.36
CA PHE A 296 -19.47 -4.12 -6.45
C PHE A 296 -18.12 -3.61 -5.95
N LEU A 297 -18.12 -2.71 -4.95
CA LEU A 297 -16.89 -2.23 -4.33
C LEU A 297 -16.16 -3.37 -3.64
N GLY A 298 -16.80 -4.09 -2.71
CA GLY A 298 -16.18 -5.21 -2.01
C GLY A 298 -15.66 -6.29 -2.96
N GLY A 299 -16.36 -6.56 -4.06
CA GLY A 299 -15.88 -7.49 -5.09
C GLY A 299 -14.72 -6.97 -5.95
N LEU A 300 -14.50 -5.67 -6.01
CA LEU A 300 -13.42 -5.05 -6.80
C LEU A 300 -12.24 -4.61 -5.93
N THR A 301 -12.48 -4.37 -4.64
CA THR A 301 -11.50 -3.85 -3.70
C THR A 301 -11.10 -4.90 -2.68
N THR A 302 -12.07 -5.39 -1.92
CA THR A 302 -11.83 -6.21 -0.75
C THR A 302 -11.47 -7.64 -1.14
N LEU A 303 -12.22 -8.24 -2.07
CA LEU A 303 -11.97 -9.61 -2.54
C LEU A 303 -10.60 -9.72 -3.24
N PRO A 304 -10.25 -8.86 -4.21
CA PRO A 304 -8.91 -8.84 -4.80
C PRO A 304 -7.78 -8.67 -3.79
N ALA A 305 -7.92 -7.75 -2.83
CA ALA A 305 -6.89 -7.51 -1.83
C ALA A 305 -6.71 -8.71 -0.87
N LEU A 306 -7.81 -9.34 -0.44
CA LEU A 306 -7.76 -10.56 0.37
C LEU A 306 -7.17 -11.73 -0.43
N MET A 307 -7.52 -11.85 -1.72
CA MET A 307 -6.94 -12.86 -2.59
C MET A 307 -5.44 -12.63 -2.79
N LEU A 308 -5.01 -11.38 -2.94
CA LEU A 308 -3.60 -11.02 -3.02
C LEU A 308 -2.84 -11.39 -1.73
N TYR A 309 -3.44 -11.16 -0.56
CA TYR A 309 -2.88 -11.61 0.72
C TYR A 309 -2.75 -13.13 0.81
N ILE A 310 -3.78 -13.88 0.40
CA ILE A 310 -3.76 -15.35 0.37
C ILE A 310 -2.71 -15.87 -0.63
N LEU A 311 -2.59 -15.23 -1.81
CA LEU A 311 -1.55 -15.57 -2.78
C LEU A 311 -0.16 -15.31 -2.22
N GLY A 312 0.05 -14.18 -1.52
CA GLY A 312 1.29 -13.90 -0.81
C GLY A 312 1.63 -14.98 0.21
N LEU A 313 0.65 -15.40 1.02
CA LEU A 313 0.82 -16.49 1.98
C LEU A 313 1.14 -17.84 1.32
N SER A 314 0.47 -18.15 0.20
CA SER A 314 0.68 -19.41 -0.53
C SER A 314 2.03 -19.45 -1.25
N LEU A 315 2.58 -18.29 -1.60
CA LEU A 315 3.87 -18.16 -2.27
C LEU A 315 5.02 -18.04 -1.27
N SER A 316 4.72 -17.66 -0.02
CA SER A 316 5.69 -17.63 1.06
C SER A 316 5.97 -19.05 1.57
N PRO A 317 7.23 -19.51 1.58
CA PRO A 317 7.55 -20.87 2.01
C PRO A 317 7.57 -21.08 3.53
N ASP A 318 7.46 -20.01 4.31
CA ASP A 318 7.42 -20.08 5.78
C ASP A 318 5.99 -19.83 6.30
N ILE A 319 5.47 -20.79 7.08
CA ILE A 319 4.15 -20.66 7.70
C ILE A 319 4.11 -19.60 8.80
N SER A 320 5.28 -19.24 9.35
CA SER A 320 5.44 -18.21 10.39
C SER A 320 5.04 -16.83 9.88
N VAL A 321 5.03 -16.60 8.56
CA VAL A 321 4.59 -15.35 7.94
C VAL A 321 3.14 -15.02 8.30
N LEU A 322 2.28 -16.02 8.49
CA LEU A 322 0.89 -15.81 8.91
C LEU A 322 0.82 -15.18 10.30
N LEU A 323 1.67 -15.63 11.23
CA LEU A 323 1.69 -15.13 12.61
C LEU A 323 2.20 -13.69 12.69
N VAL A 324 3.11 -13.29 11.81
CA VAL A 324 3.59 -11.90 11.77
C VAL A 324 2.58 -10.99 11.05
N THR A 325 1.91 -11.49 10.00
CA THR A 325 1.06 -10.68 9.12
C THR A 325 -0.44 -10.75 9.41
N TRP A 326 -0.87 -11.40 10.49
CA TRP A 326 -2.29 -11.63 10.82
C TRP A 326 -3.14 -10.34 10.92
N GLN A 327 -2.52 -9.19 11.13
CA GLN A 327 -3.20 -7.89 11.18
C GLN A 327 -3.62 -7.38 9.78
N LEU A 328 -2.99 -7.86 8.71
CA LEU A 328 -3.22 -7.36 7.34
C LEU A 328 -4.67 -7.54 6.85
N PRO A 329 -5.34 -8.70 7.03
CA PRO A 329 -6.75 -8.86 6.65
C PRO A 329 -7.68 -7.83 7.32
N PHE A 330 -7.45 -7.53 8.60
CA PHE A 330 -8.24 -6.52 9.31
C PHE A 330 -7.98 -5.11 8.78
N ARG A 331 -6.72 -4.78 8.46
CA ARG A 331 -6.37 -3.51 7.81
C ARG A 331 -7.01 -3.39 6.43
N ILE A 332 -7.03 -4.46 5.63
CA ILE A 332 -7.72 -4.52 4.33
C ILE A 332 -9.21 -4.23 4.50
N LEU A 333 -9.87 -4.89 5.46
CA LEU A 333 -11.29 -4.68 5.74
C LEU A 333 -11.56 -3.23 6.15
N LEU A 334 -10.78 -2.69 7.09
CA LEU A 334 -10.93 -1.31 7.56
C LEU A 334 -10.72 -0.30 6.42
N ALA A 335 -9.63 -0.44 5.65
CA ALA A 335 -9.35 0.39 4.48
C ALA A 335 -10.50 0.32 3.46
N SER A 336 -11.08 -0.86 3.25
CA SER A 336 -12.22 -1.02 2.36
C SER A 336 -13.48 -0.32 2.86
N VAL A 337 -13.73 -0.29 4.17
CA VAL A 337 -14.86 0.45 4.75
C VAL A 337 -14.66 1.96 4.60
N VAL A 338 -13.46 2.44 4.91
CA VAL A 338 -13.06 3.86 4.77
C VAL A 338 -13.21 4.33 3.32
N LEU A 339 -12.95 3.46 2.34
CA LEU A 339 -13.21 3.74 0.94
C LEU A 339 -14.70 3.65 0.59
N CYS A 340 -15.38 2.58 1.01
CA CYS A 340 -16.75 2.26 0.59
C CYS A 340 -17.76 3.30 1.06
N VAL A 341 -17.75 3.68 2.33
CA VAL A 341 -18.76 4.57 2.89
C VAL A 341 -18.81 5.92 2.15
N PRO A 342 -17.73 6.71 2.06
CA PRO A 342 -17.79 8.01 1.37
C PRO A 342 -18.05 7.87 -0.13
N THR A 343 -17.46 6.88 -0.81
CA THR A 343 -17.67 6.69 -2.25
C THR A 343 -19.12 6.34 -2.57
N THR A 344 -19.76 5.49 -1.77
CA THR A 344 -21.18 5.14 -1.95
C THR A 344 -22.11 6.31 -1.67
N LEU A 345 -21.89 7.05 -0.58
CA LEU A 345 -22.68 8.23 -0.25
C LEU A 345 -22.57 9.30 -1.35
N PHE A 346 -21.35 9.56 -1.84
CA PHE A 346 -21.11 10.50 -2.91
C PHE A 346 -21.76 10.08 -4.23
N ALA A 347 -21.61 8.81 -4.62
CA ALA A 347 -22.21 8.29 -5.86
C ALA A 347 -23.75 8.33 -5.83
N LEU A 348 -24.35 7.99 -4.69
CA LEU A 348 -25.81 8.04 -4.51
C LEU A 348 -26.33 9.47 -4.41
N MET A 349 -25.57 10.41 -3.81
CA MET A 349 -25.88 11.83 -3.81
C MET A 349 -26.04 12.34 -5.26
N LEU A 350 -25.05 12.07 -6.12
CA LEU A 350 -25.12 12.46 -7.54
C LEU A 350 -26.28 11.79 -8.28
N SER A 351 -26.57 10.52 -7.98
CA SER A 351 -27.72 9.80 -8.55
C SER A 351 -29.06 10.39 -8.11
N SER A 352 -29.15 10.94 -6.90
CA SER A 352 -30.38 11.54 -6.36
C SER A 352 -30.67 12.95 -6.90
N LEU A 353 -29.63 13.67 -7.34
CA LEU A 353 -29.78 15.06 -7.78
C LEU A 353 -30.43 15.18 -9.16
N THR A 354 -30.46 14.09 -9.95
CA THR A 354 -30.91 14.12 -11.34
C THR A 354 -31.90 13.00 -11.65
N ARG A 355 -32.86 13.27 -12.54
CA ARG A 355 -33.78 12.22 -13.05
C ARG A 355 -33.14 11.41 -14.19
N GLU A 356 -32.20 12.01 -14.92
CA GLU A 356 -31.53 11.35 -16.04
C GLU A 356 -30.22 10.70 -15.59
N SER A 357 -30.13 9.37 -15.71
CA SER A 357 -28.92 8.63 -15.30
C SER A 357 -27.65 9.05 -16.04
N ARG A 358 -27.79 9.61 -17.26
CA ARG A 358 -26.66 10.09 -18.07
C ARG A 358 -26.00 11.31 -17.42
N ILE A 359 -26.79 12.22 -16.84
CA ILE A 359 -26.28 13.42 -16.17
C ILE A 359 -25.60 13.05 -14.86
N ALA A 360 -26.18 12.11 -14.09
CA ALA A 360 -25.52 11.57 -12.90
C ALA A 360 -24.17 10.88 -13.22
N SER A 361 -24.10 10.10 -14.31
CA SER A 361 -22.83 9.49 -14.75
C SER A 361 -21.81 10.54 -15.17
N PHE A 362 -22.24 11.58 -15.91
CA PHE A 362 -21.36 12.68 -16.28
C PHE A 362 -20.80 13.39 -15.03
N GLY A 363 -21.65 13.71 -14.06
CA GLY A 363 -21.23 14.34 -12.81
C GLY A 363 -20.21 13.51 -12.03
N TRP A 364 -20.39 12.18 -11.98
CA TRP A 364 -19.42 11.28 -11.36
C TRP A 364 -18.05 11.36 -12.03
N PHE A 365 -17.98 11.21 -13.36
CA PHE A 365 -16.71 11.25 -14.09
C PHE A 365 -16.07 12.64 -14.08
N ALA A 366 -16.87 13.71 -14.15
CA ALA A 366 -16.37 15.09 -14.16
C ALA A 366 -15.60 15.43 -12.89
N VAL A 367 -16.09 14.98 -11.72
CA VAL A 367 -15.42 15.22 -10.42
C VAL A 367 -14.02 14.60 -10.39
N TRP A 368 -13.89 13.36 -10.87
CA TRP A 368 -12.61 12.66 -10.88
C TRP A 368 -11.63 13.22 -11.92
N ILE A 369 -12.11 13.67 -13.07
CA ILE A 369 -11.27 14.26 -14.13
C ILE A 369 -10.81 15.68 -13.74
N MET A 370 -11.66 16.47 -13.09
CA MET A 370 -11.32 17.84 -12.70
C MET A 370 -10.48 17.91 -11.42
N GLY A 371 -10.56 16.89 -10.58
CA GLY A 371 -9.77 16.78 -9.35
C GLY A 371 -8.39 16.11 -9.51
N SER A 372 -8.10 15.51 -10.68
CA SER A 372 -6.78 14.99 -11.05
C SER A 372 -5.93 16.07 -11.70
#